data_AF-A0A498NSH8-F1
#
_entry.id   AF-A0A498NSH8-F1
#
_cell.length_a   1.000
_cell.length_b   1.000
_cell.length_c   1.000
_cell.angle_alpha   90.00
_cell.angle_beta   90.00
_cell.angle_gamma   90.00
#
_symmetry.space_group_name_H-M   'P 1'
#
loop_
_entity.id
_entity.type
_entity.pdbx_description
1 polymer ?
#
loop_
_entity_poly.entity_id
_entity_poly.type
_entity_poly.pdbx_seq_one_letter_code
_entity_poly.pdbx_strand_id
1 'polypeptide(L)' 'MEPNETSVQYNRWNEDNLNMQVPHSQSRLTGLYNRLCTGRLGIVMKVAISLTLMVVIFIVGYVTGYYVHRC' A
#
# COMPACT_ATOMS: atom_id res chain seq x y z
N MET A 1 32.53 -33.98 -46.16
CA MET A 1 31.29 -34.28 -45.41
C MET A 1 30.98 -33.05 -44.59
N GLU A 2 29.88 -32.37 -44.92
CA GLU A 2 29.40 -31.15 -44.27
C GLU A 2 28.71 -31.54 -42.94
N PRO A 3 29.00 -30.87 -41.80
CA PRO A 3 28.27 -31.13 -40.57
C PRO A 3 26.87 -30.51 -40.67
N ASN A 4 25.86 -31.36 -40.60
CA ASN A 4 24.44 -31.03 -40.54
C ASN A 4 24.14 -30.21 -39.28
N GLU A 5 23.98 -28.89 -39.45
CA GLU A 5 23.62 -27.92 -38.42
C GLU A 5 22.18 -28.18 -37.93
N THR A 6 21.98 -29.19 -37.08
CA THR A 6 20.73 -29.34 -36.32
C THR A 6 20.63 -28.19 -35.33
N SER A 7 20.15 -27.04 -35.81
CA SER A 7 19.88 -25.84 -35.03
C SER A 7 18.70 -26.12 -34.10
N VAL A 8 19.00 -26.76 -32.97
CA VAL A 8 18.11 -26.73 -31.81
C VAL A 8 18.09 -25.27 -31.36
N GLN A 9 17.11 -24.50 -31.86
CA GLN A 9 16.81 -23.19 -31.31
C GLN A 9 16.36 -23.39 -29.87
N TYR A 10 17.29 -23.24 -28.94
CA TYR A 10 16.93 -22.84 -27.60
C TYR A 10 16.24 -21.50 -27.75
N ASN A 11 14.99 -21.43 -27.30
CA ASN A 11 14.32 -20.16 -27.05
C ASN A 11 15.17 -19.42 -26.03
N ARG A 12 16.16 -18.66 -26.52
CA ARG A 12 16.98 -17.78 -25.71
C ARG A 12 15.98 -16.85 -25.05
N TRP A 13 16.02 -16.83 -23.72
CA TRP A 13 15.21 -15.96 -22.89
C TRP A 13 15.24 -14.55 -23.46
N ASN A 14 14.16 -14.20 -24.17
CA ASN A 14 14.05 -12.97 -24.91
C ASN A 14 13.44 -11.96 -23.95
N GLU A 15 14.19 -10.93 -23.58
CA GLU A 15 13.76 -9.95 -22.58
C GLU A 15 12.47 -9.23 -22.99
N ASP A 16 12.17 -9.23 -24.29
CA ASP A 16 10.96 -8.70 -24.90
C ASP A 16 9.69 -9.52 -24.57
N ASN A 17 9.84 -10.79 -24.16
CA ASN A 17 8.73 -11.64 -23.71
C ASN A 17 8.43 -11.50 -22.21
N LEU A 18 9.25 -10.75 -21.46
CA LEU A 18 8.98 -10.38 -20.08
C LEU A 18 8.10 -9.13 -19.99
N ASN A 19 7.13 -8.98 -20.91
CA ASN A 19 6.00 -8.11 -20.66
C ASN A 19 5.09 -8.76 -19.61
N MET A 20 5.59 -8.90 -18.39
CA MET A 20 4.75 -8.97 -17.22
C MET A 20 4.04 -7.62 -17.16
N GLN A 21 2.88 -7.55 -17.81
CA GLN A 21 1.80 -6.64 -17.45
C GLN A 21 1.36 -6.99 -16.03
N VAL A 22 2.25 -6.79 -15.05
CA VAL A 22 1.81 -6.44 -13.71
C VAL A 22 1.11 -5.11 -13.90
N PRO A 23 -0.16 -4.96 -13.48
CA PRO A 23 -0.91 -3.74 -13.72
C PRO A 23 -0.07 -2.55 -13.28
N HIS A 24 0.41 -1.76 -14.26
CA HIS A 24 1.24 -0.57 -14.07
C HIS A 24 0.53 0.47 -13.16
N SER A 25 -0.76 0.26 -12.92
CA SER A 25 -1.63 0.94 -11.97
C SER A 25 -1.23 0.72 -10.50
N GLN A 26 -0.72 -0.46 -10.13
CA GLN A 26 -0.40 -0.76 -8.72
C GLN A 26 0.93 -0.12 -8.29
N SER A 27 1.93 -0.09 -9.17
CA SER A 27 3.25 0.49 -8.84
C SER A 27 3.18 2.00 -8.55
N ARG A 28 2.37 2.75 -9.31
CA ARG A 28 2.17 4.19 -9.06
C ARG A 28 1.40 4.48 -7.78
N LEU A 29 0.31 3.73 -7.52
CA LEU A 29 -0.49 3.91 -6.31
C LEU A 29 0.30 3.52 -5.06
N THR A 30 1.00 2.39 -5.07
CA THR A 30 1.83 1.95 -3.94
C THR A 30 3.01 2.89 -3.71
N GLY A 31 3.64 3.40 -4.78
CA GLY A 31 4.69 4.41 -4.70
C GLY A 31 4.21 5.74 -4.14
N LEU A 32 3.04 6.22 -4.56
CA LEU A 32 2.39 7.41 -4.01
C LEU A 32 2.00 7.20 -2.54
N TYR A 33 1.41 6.05 -2.21
CA TYR A 33 0.99 5.70 -0.86
C TYR A 33 2.19 5.65 0.09
N ASN A 34 3.28 4.99 -0.29
CA ASN A 34 4.50 4.98 0.50
C ASN A 34 5.11 6.38 0.64
N ARG A 35 5.11 7.21 -0.42
CA ARG A 35 5.66 8.57 -0.35
C ARG A 35 4.80 9.50 0.53
N LEU A 36 3.48 9.34 0.52
CA LEU A 36 2.53 10.07 1.36
C LEU A 36 2.58 9.58 2.82
N CYS A 37 2.66 8.27 3.07
CA CYS A 37 2.66 7.69 4.41
C CYS A 37 4.03 7.67 5.11
N THR A 38 5.15 7.73 4.39
CA THR A 38 6.51 7.73 4.98
C THR A 38 7.04 9.16 5.22
N GLY A 39 6.42 10.17 4.61
CA GLY A 39 6.79 11.58 4.76
C GLY A 39 6.09 12.33 5.90
N ARG A 40 6.18 13.66 5.90
CA ARG A 40 5.49 14.55 6.87
C ARG A 40 3.98 14.29 6.96
N LEU A 41 3.36 13.85 5.87
CA LEU A 41 1.94 13.48 5.82
C LEU A 41 1.60 12.27 6.68
N GLY A 42 2.48 11.28 6.81
CA GLY A 42 2.28 10.16 7.73
C GLY A 42 2.27 10.57 9.20
N ILE A 43 3.11 11.55 9.57
CA ILE A 43 3.13 12.14 10.92
C ILE A 43 1.83 12.90 11.18
N VAL A 44 1.44 13.78 10.24
CA VAL A 44 0.19 14.54 10.33
C VAL A 44 -1.01 13.59 10.45
N MET A 45 -1.04 12.50 9.67
CA MET A 45 -2.11 11.52 9.71
C MET A 45 -2.15 10.75 11.05
N LYS A 46 -1.00 10.36 11.60
CA LYS A 46 -0.91 9.77 12.94
C LYS A 46 -1.45 10.73 14.02
N VAL A 47 -1.08 12.00 13.95
CA VAL A 47 -1.56 13.02 14.90
C VAL A 47 -3.07 13.22 14.76
N ALA A 48 -3.60 13.32 13.54
CA ALA A 48 -5.03 13.47 13.29
C ALA A 48 -5.84 12.28 13.81
N ILE A 49 -5.37 11.05 13.57
CA ILE A 49 -6.01 9.82 14.07
C ILE A 49 -5.98 9.81 15.61
N SER A 50 -4.84 10.13 16.22
CA SER A 50 -4.71 10.20 17.68
C SER A 50 -5.66 11.22 18.30
N LEU A 51 -5.72 12.44 17.72
CA LEU A 51 -6.63 13.50 18.16
C LEU A 51 -8.09 13.05 18.05
N THR A 52 -8.46 12.40 16.94
CA THR A 52 -9.81 11.89 16.71
C THR A 52 -10.20 10.86 17.77
N LEU A 53 -9.32 9.88 18.05
CA LEU A 53 -9.57 8.88 19.09
C LEU A 53 -9.73 9.52 20.47
N MET A 54 -8.93 10.53 20.79
CA MET A 54 -9.01 11.23 22.07
C MET A 54 -10.36 11.93 22.25
N VAL A 55 -10.86 12.59 21.19
CA VAL A 55 -12.20 13.19 21.18
C VAL A 55 -13.28 12.14 21.36
N VAL A 56 -13.21 11.00 20.65
CA VAL A 56 -14.19 9.92 20.76
C VAL A 56 -14.26 9.38 22.20
N ILE A 57 -13.11 9.09 22.82
CA ILE A 57 -13.05 8.60 24.20
C ILE A 57 -13.64 9.63 25.17
N PHE A 58 -13.35 10.92 24.97
CA PHE A 58 -13.91 11.99 25.79
C PHE A 58 -15.45 12.04 25.70
N ILE A 59 -16.00 11.96 24.49
CA ILE A 59 -17.45 11.95 24.28
C ILE A 59 -18.08 10.72 24.95
N VAL A 60 -17.50 9.52 24.76
CA VAL A 60 -18.00 8.29 25.40
C VAL A 60 -17.98 8.41 26.92
N GLY A 61 -16.89 8.92 27.51
CA GLY A 61 -16.77 9.15 28.94
C GLY A 61 -17.80 10.17 29.45
N TYR A 62 -17.99 11.29 28.73
CA TYR A 62 -18.98 12.31 29.06
C TYR A 62 -20.41 11.75 29.06
N VAL A 63 -20.75 10.99 28.02
CA VAL A 63 -22.06 10.36 27.89
C VAL A 63 -22.26 9.33 29.00
N THR A 64 -21.27 8.47 29.25
CA THR A 64 -21.35 7.44 30.30
C THR A 64 -21.49 8.07 31.68
N GLY A 65 -20.68 9.08 32.00
CA GLY A 65 -20.78 9.82 33.26
C GLY A 65 -22.13 10.53 33.41
N TYR A 66 -22.64 11.12 32.33
CA TYR A 66 -23.97 11.73 32.32
C TYR A 66 -25.05 10.71 32.65
N TYR A 67 -25.04 9.53 32.02
CA TYR A 67 -26.03 8.49 32.28
C TYR A 67 -25.91 7.87 33.67
N VAL A 68 -24.68 7.66 34.16
CA VAL A 68 -24.44 7.13 35.52
C VAL A 68 -24.88 8.12 36.59
N HIS A 69 -24.64 9.42 36.40
CA HIS A 69 -25.02 10.47 37.36
C HIS A 69 -26.53 10.81 37.30
N ARG A 70 -27.24 10.35 36.27
CA ARG A 70 -28.70 10.50 36.14
C ARG A 70 -29.50 9.31 36.66
N CYS A 71 -28.84 8.18 36.94
CA CYS A 71 -29.39 7.07 37.72
C CYS A 71 -29.24 7.34 39.21
#